data_AF-A0A330HTI7-F1
#
_entry.id   AF-A0A330HTI7-F1
#
_cell.length_a   1.000
_cell.length_b   1.000
_cell.length_c   1.000
_cell.angle_alpha   90.00
_cell.angle_beta   90.00
_cell.angle_gamma   90.00
#
_symmetry.space_group_name_H-M   'P 1'
#
loop_
_entity.id
_entity.type
_entity.pdbx_description
1 polymer ?
#
loop_
_entity_poly.entity_id
_entity_poly.type
_entity_poly.pdbx_seq_one_letter_code
_entity_poly.pdbx_strand_id
1 'polypeptide(L)'
;MAIALALSACQTAKTGSIDAKTQAPSSQSDRLIKLADDIDARGESDTAIALYQRAATMPDAKAVVFVKAGDAYMRAGYPADAAKAYQAALAKAPNDGRAMLGLGHEAASCAAFA
;
A
#
# COMPACT_ATOMS: atom_id res chain seq x y z
N MET A 1 9.41 -39.79 -43.93
CA MET A 1 9.55 -38.35 -43.63
C MET A 1 8.21 -37.87 -43.09
N ALA A 2 8.15 -37.55 -41.81
CA ALA A 2 6.92 -37.27 -41.07
C ALA A 2 6.39 -35.87 -41.40
N ILE A 3 5.09 -35.80 -41.70
CA ILE A 3 4.35 -34.58 -42.03
C ILE A 3 3.96 -33.86 -40.74
N ALA A 4 4.16 -32.54 -40.74
CA ALA A 4 3.97 -31.62 -39.63
C ALA A 4 2.55 -31.62 -39.06
N LEU A 5 2.45 -31.74 -37.74
CA LEU A 5 1.24 -31.44 -36.96
C LEU A 5 1.37 -30.02 -36.41
N ALA A 6 0.81 -29.06 -37.15
CA ALA A 6 0.50 -27.74 -36.63
C ALA A 6 -0.83 -27.81 -35.88
N LEU A 7 -0.79 -27.98 -34.55
CA LEU A 7 -1.95 -27.71 -33.70
C LEU A 7 -1.80 -26.33 -33.07
N SER A 8 -2.41 -25.39 -33.77
CA SER A 8 -2.86 -24.10 -33.24
C SER A 8 -3.92 -24.37 -32.17
N ALA A 9 -3.63 -24.00 -30.92
CA ALA A 9 -4.62 -23.99 -29.84
C ALA A 9 -4.84 -22.56 -29.34
N CYS A 10 -6.08 -22.14 -29.49
CA CYS A 10 -6.72 -20.87 -29.17
C CYS A 10 -6.11 -20.06 -28.01
N GLN A 11 -5.73 -18.83 -28.35
CA GLN A 11 -5.55 -17.75 -27.40
C GLN A 11 -6.92 -17.16 -27.06
N THR A 12 -7.49 -17.55 -25.91
CA THR A 12 -8.60 -16.82 -25.29
C THR A 12 -8.07 -16.05 -24.10
N ALA A 13 -7.49 -14.88 -24.36
CA ALA A 13 -7.27 -13.85 -23.34
C ALA A 13 -7.81 -12.54 -23.91
N LYS A 14 -9.14 -12.45 -23.99
CA LYS A 14 -9.83 -11.17 -24.21
C LYS A 14 -10.46 -10.75 -22.90
N THR A 15 -9.80 -9.84 -22.21
CA THR A 15 -10.52 -8.72 -21.60
C THR A 15 -9.56 -7.53 -21.59
N GLY A 16 -9.80 -6.63 -22.53
CA GLY A 16 -9.09 -5.37 -22.62
C GLY A 16 -9.53 -4.40 -21.55
N SER A 17 -8.58 -3.50 -21.26
CA SER A 17 -8.74 -2.11 -20.82
C SER A 17 -9.48 -1.85 -19.51
N ILE A 18 -8.69 -1.57 -18.48
CA ILE A 18 -8.90 -0.35 -17.69
C ILE A 18 -7.54 0.30 -17.44
N ASP A 19 -7.38 1.52 -17.96
CA ASP A 19 -6.25 2.40 -17.77
C ASP A 19 -5.98 2.69 -16.30
N ALA A 20 -4.78 2.36 -15.80
CA ALA A 20 -4.18 3.04 -14.66
C ALA A 20 -2.67 2.73 -14.57
N LYS A 21 -1.86 3.55 -15.25
CA LYS A 21 -0.43 3.85 -14.95
C LYS A 21 0.44 2.68 -14.44
N THR A 22 1.23 2.12 -15.37
CA THR A 22 2.57 1.58 -15.12
C THR A 22 2.65 0.48 -14.04
N GLN A 23 2.28 -0.75 -14.39
CA GLN A 23 2.72 -1.93 -13.62
C GLN A 23 4.22 -2.16 -13.83
N ALA A 24 5.04 -1.43 -13.08
CA ALA A 24 6.36 -1.92 -12.64
C ALA A 24 6.14 -3.29 -11.95
N PRO A 25 7.12 -4.22 -11.95
CA PRO A 25 6.94 -5.56 -11.40
C PRO A 25 6.36 -5.43 -10.00
N SER A 26 5.06 -5.70 -9.86
CA SER A 26 4.32 -5.36 -8.66
C SER A 26 4.91 -6.20 -7.55
N SER A 27 5.68 -5.54 -6.69
CA SER A 27 6.45 -6.17 -5.66
C SER A 27 5.49 -6.81 -4.65
N GLN A 28 5.96 -7.75 -3.83
CA GLN A 28 5.05 -8.44 -2.91
C GLN A 28 4.42 -7.44 -1.93
N SER A 29 5.16 -6.41 -1.48
CA SER A 29 4.61 -5.26 -0.77
C SER A 29 3.52 -4.55 -1.55
N ASP A 30 3.77 -4.19 -2.82
CA ASP A 30 2.83 -3.40 -3.61
C ASP A 30 1.49 -4.13 -3.79
N ARG A 31 1.50 -5.47 -3.91
CA ARG A 31 0.25 -6.27 -3.94
C ARG A 31 -0.48 -6.27 -2.61
N LEU A 32 0.25 -6.42 -1.50
CA LEU A 32 -0.32 -6.40 -0.15
C LEU A 32 -0.90 -5.03 0.18
N ILE A 33 -0.24 -3.94 -0.25
CA ILE A 33 -0.72 -2.57 -0.13
C ILE A 33 -2.06 -2.40 -0.85
N LYS A 34 -2.16 -2.85 -2.10
CA LYS A 34 -3.43 -2.76 -2.86
C LYS A 34 -4.56 -3.53 -2.20
N LEU A 35 -4.27 -4.71 -1.65
CA LEU A 35 -5.26 -5.50 -0.92
C LEU A 35 -5.70 -4.79 0.37
N ALA A 36 -4.75 -4.22 1.10
CA ALA A 36 -5.03 -3.45 2.31
C ALA A 36 -5.87 -2.20 2.00
N ASP A 37 -5.59 -1.50 0.90
CA ASP A 37 -6.39 -0.35 0.44
C ASP A 37 -7.86 -0.76 0.16
N ASP A 38 -8.09 -1.91 -0.49
CA ASP A 38 -9.45 -2.40 -0.78
C ASP A 38 -10.22 -2.75 0.50
N ILE A 39 -9.53 -3.36 1.47
CA ILE A 39 -10.13 -3.74 2.76
C ILE A 39 -10.40 -2.50 3.62
N ASP A 40 -9.48 -1.55 3.65
CA ASP A 40 -9.66 -0.28 4.34
C ASP A 40 -10.82 0.54 3.74
N ALA A 41 -10.98 0.51 2.41
CA ALA A 41 -12.12 1.14 1.74
C ALA A 41 -13.47 0.50 2.10
N ARG A 42 -13.48 -0.74 2.57
CA ARG A 42 -14.68 -1.43 3.11
C ARG A 42 -14.96 -1.04 4.57
N GLY A 43 -14.10 -0.24 5.19
CA GLY A 43 -14.21 0.18 6.59
C GLY A 43 -13.52 -0.77 7.57
N GLU A 44 -12.83 -1.80 7.08
CA GLU A 44 -12.11 -2.77 7.91
C GLU A 44 -10.66 -2.32 8.15
N SER A 45 -10.47 -1.12 8.70
CA SER A 45 -9.15 -0.51 8.90
C SER A 45 -8.22 -1.36 9.78
N ASP A 46 -8.75 -2.08 10.78
CA ASP A 46 -7.96 -3.00 11.62
C ASP A 46 -7.31 -4.13 10.81
N THR A 47 -8.08 -4.73 9.88
CA THR A 47 -7.57 -5.78 9.00
C THR A 47 -6.57 -5.22 8.00
N ALA A 48 -6.83 -4.01 7.49
CA ALA A 48 -5.91 -3.33 6.59
C ALA A 48 -4.56 -3.04 7.26
N ILE A 49 -4.55 -2.62 8.52
CA ILE A 49 -3.32 -2.41 9.31
C ILE A 49 -2.45 -3.68 9.32
N ALA A 50 -3.03 -4.85 9.59
CA ALA A 50 -2.30 -6.11 9.60
C ALA A 50 -1.64 -6.41 8.23
N LEU A 51 -2.34 -6.08 7.14
CA LEU A 51 -1.80 -6.24 5.79
C LEU A 51 -0.69 -5.23 5.47
N TYR A 52 -0.81 -3.97 5.92
CA TYR A 52 0.25 -2.99 5.78
C TYR A 52 1.49 -3.37 6.59
N GLN A 53 1.33 -3.86 7.82
CA GLN A 53 2.44 -4.37 8.61
C GLN A 53 3.16 -5.50 7.87
N ARG A 54 2.40 -6.46 7.31
CA ARG A 54 2.98 -7.54 6.51
C ARG A 54 3.71 -6.99 5.29
N ALA A 55 3.14 -6.01 4.60
CA ALA A 55 3.79 -5.34 3.48
C ALA A 55 5.07 -4.59 3.90
N ALA A 56 5.13 -4.09 5.13
CA ALA A 56 6.31 -3.42 5.70
C ALA A 56 7.45 -4.38 6.08
N THR A 57 7.13 -5.65 6.34
CA THR A 57 8.14 -6.70 6.61
C THR A 57 8.82 -7.23 5.35
N MET A 58 8.28 -6.92 4.18
CA MET A 58 8.85 -7.39 2.92
C MET A 58 10.13 -6.62 2.58
N PRO A 59 11.13 -7.26 1.96
CA PRO A 59 12.40 -6.62 1.63
C PRO A 59 12.25 -5.47 0.62
N ASP A 60 11.20 -5.49 -0.19
CA ASP A 60 10.81 -4.45 -1.15
C ASP A 60 9.93 -3.34 -0.54
N ALA A 61 9.77 -3.32 0.78
CA ALA A 61 8.97 -2.31 1.48
C ALA A 61 9.51 -0.89 1.24
N LYS A 62 8.70 -0.08 0.55
CA LYS A 62 8.95 1.34 0.30
C LYS A 62 8.34 2.19 1.41
N ALA A 63 8.81 3.43 1.56
CA ALA A 63 8.25 4.40 2.54
C ALA A 63 6.71 4.53 2.46
N VAL A 64 6.13 4.39 1.27
CA VAL A 64 4.68 4.44 1.02
C VAL A 64 3.87 3.46 1.87
N VAL A 65 4.41 2.29 2.23
CA VAL A 65 3.69 1.31 3.05
C VAL A 65 3.48 1.83 4.48
N PHE A 66 4.47 2.52 5.01
CA PHE A 66 4.44 3.09 6.35
C PHE A 66 3.50 4.30 6.41
N VAL A 67 3.47 5.11 5.35
CA VAL A 67 2.46 6.19 5.21
C VAL A 67 1.06 5.62 5.21
N LYS A 68 0.80 4.59 4.40
CA LYS A 68 -0.53 3.98 4.33
C LYS A 68 -0.94 3.28 5.62
N ALA A 69 0.01 2.66 6.32
CA ALA A 69 -0.21 2.13 7.66
C ALA A 69 -0.63 3.25 8.63
N GLY A 70 0.07 4.38 8.59
CA GLY A 70 -0.27 5.56 9.39
C GLY A 70 -1.67 6.11 9.08
N ASP A 71 -2.01 6.22 7.79
CA ASP A 71 -3.34 6.67 7.34
C ASP A 71 -4.44 5.73 7.88
N ALA A 72 -4.19 4.41 7.87
CA ALA A 72 -5.13 3.41 8.39
C ALA A 72 -5.24 3.45 9.92
N TYR A 73 -4.13 3.63 10.65
CA TYR A 73 -4.15 3.83 12.10
C TYR A 73 -4.92 5.08 12.50
N MET A 74 -4.80 6.18 11.75
CA MET A 74 -5.60 7.39 11.97
C MET A 74 -7.09 7.11 11.82
N ARG A 75 -7.50 6.36 10.78
CA ARG A 75 -8.90 5.96 10.55
C ARG A 75 -9.43 5.02 11.62
N ALA A 76 -8.60 4.11 12.11
CA ALA A 76 -8.92 3.19 13.19
C ALA A 76 -8.93 3.87 14.59
N GLY A 77 -8.53 5.14 14.69
CA GLY A 77 -8.55 5.89 15.95
C GLY A 77 -7.31 5.69 16.83
N TYR A 78 -6.19 5.24 16.25
CA TYR A 78 -4.90 5.03 16.94
C TYR A 78 -3.85 6.07 16.49
N PRO A 79 -3.98 7.36 16.86
CA PRO A 79 -3.09 8.42 16.38
C PRO A 79 -1.63 8.24 16.84
N ALA A 80 -1.40 7.68 18.04
CA ALA A 80 -0.06 7.45 18.56
C ALA A 80 0.74 6.43 17.72
N ASP A 81 0.08 5.37 17.23
CA ASP A 81 0.73 4.38 16.37
C ASP A 81 0.84 4.87 14.92
N ALA A 82 -0.10 5.72 14.47
CA ALA A 82 0.03 6.42 13.21
C ALA A 82 1.29 7.30 13.17
N ALA A 83 1.56 8.06 14.23
CA ALA A 83 2.76 8.89 14.34
C ALA A 83 4.05 8.06 14.17
N LYS A 84 4.14 6.92 14.87
CA LYS A 84 5.29 6.00 14.73
C LYS A 84 5.43 5.48 13.30
N ALA A 85 4.31 5.16 12.64
CA ALA A 85 4.33 4.70 11.25
C ALA A 85 4.83 5.79 10.30
N TYR A 86 4.35 7.02 10.42
CA TYR A 86 4.85 8.13 9.60
C TYR A 86 6.33 8.45 9.88
N GLN A 87 6.77 8.37 11.14
CA GLN A 87 8.20 8.51 11.47
C GLN A 87 9.05 7.43 10.80
N ALA A 88 8.58 6.17 10.78
CA ALA A 88 9.26 5.09 10.06
C ALA A 88 9.29 5.34 8.55
N ALA A 89 8.24 5.95 7.99
CA ALA A 89 8.22 6.38 6.59
C ALA A 89 9.29 7.44 6.32
N LEU A 90 9.41 8.45 7.17
CA LEU A 90 10.42 9.52 7.05
C LEU A 90 11.84 9.01 7.26
N ALA A 91 12.03 8.00 8.11
CA ALA A 91 13.33 7.36 8.27
C ALA A 91 13.81 6.67 6.97
N LYS A 92 12.87 6.18 6.14
CA LYS A 92 13.16 5.60 4.82
C LYS A 92 13.24 6.64 3.72
N ALA A 93 12.33 7.61 3.73
CA ALA A 93 12.24 8.69 2.76
C ALA A 93 12.01 10.02 3.50
N PRO A 94 13.10 10.73 3.87
CA PRO A 94 13.02 11.96 4.65
C PRO A 94 12.25 13.09 3.97
N ASN A 95 12.09 13.01 2.64
CA ASN A 95 11.39 13.98 1.82
C ASN A 95 10.00 13.49 1.37
N ASP A 96 9.43 12.49 2.05
CA ASP A 96 8.06 12.04 1.77
C ASP A 96 7.06 13.04 2.35
N GLY A 97 6.59 13.96 1.50
CA GLY A 97 5.63 14.98 1.89
C GLY A 97 4.33 14.42 2.46
N ARG A 98 3.93 13.19 2.11
CA ARG A 98 2.72 12.58 2.69
C ARG A 98 2.96 12.15 4.13
N ALA A 99 4.13 11.60 4.43
CA ALA A 99 4.51 11.26 5.80
C ALA A 99 4.61 12.51 6.68
N MET A 100 5.16 13.61 6.15
CA MET A 100 5.23 14.89 6.85
C MET A 100 3.83 15.47 7.12
N LEU A 101 2.92 15.39 6.14
CA LEU A 101 1.52 15.81 6.32
C LEU A 101 0.81 14.95 7.38
N GLY A 102 1.01 13.63 7.35
CA GLY A 102 0.47 12.70 8.33
C GLY A 102 0.92 13.01 9.76
N LEU A 103 2.21 13.30 9.96
CA LEU A 103 2.72 13.77 11.25
C LEU A 103 2.21 15.15 11.63
N GLY A 104 2.11 16.07 10.68
CA GLY A 104 1.57 17.41 10.95
C GLY A 104 0.13 17.35 11.46
N HIS A 105 -0.69 16.45 10.92
CA HIS A 105 -2.06 16.25 11.36
C HIS A 105 -2.15 15.66 12.78
N GLU A 106 -1.24 14.74 13.13
CA GLU A 106 -1.14 14.20 14.50
C GLU A 106 -0.63 15.26 15.49
N ALA A 107 0.45 15.97 15.15
CA ALA A 107 1.00 17.04 15.97
C ALA A 107 -0.01 18.18 16.19
N ALA A 108 -0.80 18.53 15.16
CA ALA A 108 -1.89 19.50 15.28
C ALA A 108 -3.00 19.02 16.22
N SER A 109 -3.29 17.72 16.23
CA SER A 109 -4.27 17.12 17.15
C SER A 109 -3.78 17.18 18.60
N CYS A 110 -2.47 17.02 18.83
CA CYS A 110 -1.85 17.17 20.16
C CYS A 110 -1.84 18.64 20.62
N ALA A 111 -1.56 19.58 19.72
CA ALA A 111 -1.58 21.02 20.03
C ALA A 111 -2.97 21.58 20.36
N ALA A 112 -4.05 20.92 19.93
CA ALA A 112 -5.43 21.34 20.23
C ALA A 112 -5.86 21.02 21.68
N PHE A 113 -5.08 20.21 22.42
CA PHE A 113 -5.36 19.80 23.80
C PHE A 113 -4.37 20.35 24.84
N ALA A 114 -3.45 21.25 24.42
CA ALA A 114 -2.51 21.95 25.29
C ALA A 114 -2.92 23.43 25.49
#